data_AF-A0ABD0NRF2-F1
#
_entry.id   AF-A0ABD0NRF2-F1
#
_cell.length_a   1.000
_cell.length_b   1.000
_cell.length_c   1.000
_cell.angle_alpha   90.00
_cell.angle_beta   90.00
_cell.angle_gamma   90.00
#
_symmetry.space_group_name_H-M   'P 1'
#
loop_
_entity.id
_entity.type
_entity.pdbx_description
1 polymer ?
#
loop_
_entity_poly.entity_id
_entity_poly.type
_entity_poly.pdbx_seq_one_letter_code
_entity_poly.pdbx_strand_id
1 'polypeptide(L)' 'PISPLLDQNTPDFTSFRLVSEWLEAIKMERYVDNFTAAGYSSLESVARMTI' A
#
# COMPACT_ATOMS: atom_id res chain seq x y z
N PRO A 1 8.68 5.12 28.75
CA PRO A 1 8.26 6.41 28.14
C PRO A 1 8.17 6.24 26.61
N ILE A 2 6.94 6.19 26.11
CA ILE A 2 6.63 6.02 24.68
C ILE A 2 6.81 7.38 24.02
N SER A 3 7.78 7.51 23.13
CA SER A 3 8.14 8.77 22.47
C SER A 3 6.96 9.28 21.62
N PRO A 4 6.38 10.46 21.92
CA PRO A 4 5.20 10.98 21.21
C PRO A 4 5.55 11.64 19.86
N LEU A 5 6.70 11.28 19.26
CA LEU A 5 7.23 11.91 18.04
C LEU A 5 7.12 11.04 16.78
N LEU A 6 6.57 9.82 16.91
CA LEU A 6 6.30 8.94 15.77
C LEU A 6 4.79 8.81 15.48
N ASP A 7 3.97 9.61 16.15
CA ASP A 7 2.53 9.63 15.96
C ASP A 7 2.19 10.99 15.36
N GLN A 8 2.22 11.08 14.03
CA GLN A 8 1.42 12.00 13.22
C GLN A 8 2.01 11.99 11.81
N ASN A 9 1.24 11.42 10.88
CA ASN A 9 1.42 11.57 9.43
C ASN A 9 2.41 10.62 8.74
N THR A 10 2.49 9.36 9.18
CA THR A 10 2.72 8.29 8.19
C THR A 10 1.33 7.74 7.91
N PRO A 11 0.77 7.87 6.70
CA PRO A 11 -0.47 7.20 6.37
C PRO A 11 -0.28 5.72 6.73
N ASP A 12 -1.20 5.15 7.51
CA ASP A 12 -1.19 3.72 7.81
C ASP A 12 -1.47 2.95 6.52
N PHE A 13 -0.45 2.82 5.68
CA PHE A 13 -0.53 2.13 4.40
C PHE A 13 -0.78 0.62 4.59
N THR A 14 -0.55 0.12 5.81
CA THR A 14 -0.90 -1.22 6.28
C THR A 14 -2.39 -1.40 6.53
N SER A 15 -3.18 -0.32 6.60
CA SER A 15 -4.65 -0.39 6.74
C SER A 15 -5.33 -0.76 5.41
N PHE A 16 -4.71 -0.42 4.27
CA PHE A 16 -5.23 -0.76 2.95
C PHE A 16 -5.10 -2.26 2.70
N ARG A 17 -6.23 -2.93 2.43
CA ARG A 17 -6.24 -4.37 2.12
C ARG A 17 -6.05 -4.64 0.63
N LEU A 18 -6.41 -3.67 -0.22
CA LEU A 18 -6.41 -3.81 -1.66
C LEU A 18 -5.31 -2.96 -2.30
N VAL A 19 -4.71 -3.50 -3.37
CA VAL A 19 -3.71 -2.77 -4.17
C VAL A 19 -4.31 -1.52 -4.82
N SER A 20 -5.60 -1.56 -5.17
CA SER A 20 -6.34 -0.46 -5.79
C SER A 20 -6.50 0.73 -4.86
N GLU A 21 -6.90 0.52 -3.62
CA GLU A 21 -7.02 1.60 -2.61
C GLU A 21 -5.66 2.24 -2.32
N TRP A 22 -4.62 1.41 -2.23
CA TRP A 22 -3.25 1.91 -2.04
C TRP A 22 -2.77 2.75 -3.21
N LEU A 23 -2.96 2.26 -4.44
CA LEU A 23 -2.58 2.98 -5.64
C LEU A 23 -3.37 4.28 -5.80
N GLU A 24 -4.66 4.31 -5.48
CA GLU A 24 -5.47 5.53 -5.45
C GLU A 24 -4.91 6.55 -4.43
N ALA A 25 -4.58 6.10 -3.21
CA ALA A 25 -4.02 6.95 -2.17
C ALA A 25 -2.68 7.61 -2.56
N ILE A 26 -1.85 6.92 -3.34
CA ILE A 26 -0.57 7.47 -3.86
C ILE A 26 -0.68 8.04 -5.28
N LYS A 27 -1.89 8.16 -5.84
CA LYS A 27 -2.16 8.64 -7.22
C LYS A 27 -1.46 7.82 -8.32
N MET A 28 -1.37 6.52 -8.11
CA MET A 28 -0.83 5.52 -9.03
C MET A 28 -1.90 4.54 -9.51
N GLU A 29 -3.19 4.89 -9.43
CA GLU A 29 -4.33 4.05 -9.83
C GLU A 29 -4.22 3.48 -11.27
N ARG A 30 -3.49 4.18 -12.15
CA ARG A 30 -3.19 3.73 -13.52
C ARG A 30 -2.39 2.42 -13.59
N TYR A 31 -1.71 2.04 -12.51
CA TYR A 31 -0.96 0.78 -12.42
C TYR A 31 -1.79 -0.36 -11.82
N VAL A 32 -3.03 -0.12 -11.39
CA VAL A 32 -3.91 -1.15 -10.82
C VAL A 32 -4.02 -2.35 -11.74
N ASP A 33 -4.22 -2.10 -13.03
CA ASP A 33 -4.32 -3.16 -14.03
C ASP A 33 -3.01 -3.97 -14.15
N ASN A 34 -1.85 -3.30 -14.12
CA ASN A 34 -0.55 -3.96 -14.13
C ASN A 34 -0.35 -4.87 -12.90
N PHE A 35 -0.70 -4.39 -11.71
CA PHE A 35 -0.63 -5.21 -10.49
C PHE A 35 -1.63 -6.37 -10.53
N THR A 36 -2.86 -6.11 -10.98
CA THR A 36 -3.91 -7.12 -11.09
C THR A 36 -3.57 -8.20 -12.11
N ALA A 37 -3.05 -7.82 -13.28
CA ALA A 37 -2.60 -8.73 -14.34
C ALA A 37 -1.42 -9.59 -13.90
N ALA A 38 -0.55 -9.05 -13.05
CA ALA A 38 0.55 -9.80 -12.43
C ALA A 38 0.12 -10.69 -11.25
N GLY A 39 -1.18 -10.68 -10.87
CA GLY A 39 -1.71 -11.47 -9.76
C GLY A 39 -1.56 -10.83 -8.39
N TYR A 40 -1.15 -9.57 -8.33
CA TYR A 40 -1.09 -8.79 -7.10
C TYR A 40 -2.45 -8.14 -6.81
N SER A 41 -3.37 -8.92 -6.25
CA SER A 41 -4.71 -8.46 -5.86
C SER A 41 -4.77 -7.80 -4.48
N SER A 42 -3.76 -8.04 -3.63
CA SER A 42 -3.70 -7.56 -2.25
C SER A 42 -2.36 -6.89 -1.94
N LEU A 43 -2.40 -5.94 -1.00
CA LEU A 43 -1.22 -5.17 -0.61
C LEU A 43 -0.17 -6.06 0.08
N GLU A 44 -0.58 -7.12 0.76
CA GLU A 44 0.36 -8.12 1.29
C GLU A 44 1.20 -8.78 0.18
N SER A 45 0.60 -9.10 -0.97
CA SER A 45 1.33 -9.67 -2.10
C SER A 45 2.32 -8.67 -2.69
N VAL A 46 1.94 -7.39 -2.74
CA VAL A 46 2.81 -6.29 -3.18
C VAL A 46 3.94 -6.03 -2.17
N ALA A 47 3.64 -6.05 -0.87
CA ALA A 47 4.61 -5.84 0.19
C ALA A 47 5.67 -6.95 0.26
N ARG A 48 5.33 -8.16 -0.21
CA ARG A 48 6.26 -9.30 -0.31
C ARG A 48 7.07 -9.31 -1.61
N MET A 49 6.81 -8.39 -2.54
CA MET A 49 7.61 -8.19 -3.73
C MET A 49 8.96 -7.63 -3.30
N THR A 50 9.88 -8.53 -2.97
CA THR A 50 11.25 -8.20 -2.55
C THR A 50 12.09 -8.07 -3.83
N ILE A 51 12.85 -6.99 -3.94
CA ILE A 51 13.79 -6.73 -5.06
C ILE A 51 14.96 -7.70 -5.07
#